data_AF-A0A1T4YDP0-F1
#
_entry.id   AF-A0A1T4YDP0-F1
#
_cell.length_a   1.000
_cell.length_b   1.000
_cell.length_c   1.000
_cell.angle_alpha   90.00
_cell.angle_beta   90.00
_cell.angle_gamma   90.00
#
_symmetry.space_group_name_H-M   'P 1'
#
loop_
_entity.id
_entity.type
_entity.pdbx_description
1 polymer ?
#
loop_
_entity_poly.entity_id
_entity_poly.type
_entity_poly.pdbx_seq_one_letter_code
_entity_poly.pdbx_strand_id
1 'polypeptide(L)'
;MKFLKENYYFIVLLIVFLSVAAYQLDKLSEEDNYLEIVINDGDTLWGLATNYSDGTPAHHWIEQVKSLNELQTDQINSGELLRLPVKMNPQAEHRVAEMGEEADE
;
A
#
# COMPACT_ATOMS: atom_id res chain seq x y z
N MET A 1 -30.80 10.00 30.50
CA MET A 1 -30.24 10.74 29.34
C MET A 1 -29.73 12.15 29.71
N LYS A 2 -29.10 12.36 30.88
CA LYS A 2 -28.46 13.66 31.24
C LYS A 2 -26.95 13.66 30.97
N PHE A 3 -26.34 12.48 31.12
CA PHE A 3 -24.91 12.25 30.90
C PHE A 3 -24.41 12.62 29.49
N LEU A 4 -25.24 12.43 28.45
CA LEU A 4 -24.88 12.79 27.07
C LEU A 4 -24.93 14.30 26.80
N LYS A 5 -25.73 15.06 27.57
CA LYS A 5 -25.83 16.52 27.37
C LYS A 5 -24.79 17.27 28.21
N GLU A 6 -24.45 16.75 29.38
CA GLU A 6 -23.40 17.33 30.25
C GLU A 6 -21.99 17.08 29.70
N ASN A 7 -21.78 15.96 29.00
CA ASN A 7 -20.48 15.59 28.43
C ASN A 7 -20.49 15.64 26.89
N TYR A 8 -21.12 16.66 26.32
CA TYR A 8 -21.22 16.82 24.86
C TYR A 8 -19.85 16.83 24.17
N TYR A 9 -18.86 17.51 24.77
CA TYR A 9 -17.48 17.53 24.27
C TYR A 9 -16.85 16.13 24.20
N PHE A 10 -17.14 15.27 25.17
CA PHE A 10 -16.64 13.89 25.18
C PHE A 10 -17.24 13.05 24.04
N ILE A 11 -18.52 13.26 23.74
CA ILE A 11 -19.20 12.57 22.63
C ILE A 11 -18.65 13.05 21.29
N VAL A 12 -18.48 14.35 21.10
CA VAL A 12 -17.88 14.91 19.88
C VAL A 12 -16.45 14.38 19.70
N LEU A 13 -15.64 14.38 20.77
CA LEU A 13 -14.28 13.85 20.75
C LEU A 13 -14.25 12.36 20.40
N LEU A 14 -15.19 11.57 20.93
CA LEU A 14 -15.31 10.14 20.63
C LEU A 14 -15.71 9.91 19.16
N ILE A 15 -16.62 10.71 18.61
CA ILE A 15 -17.00 10.62 17.19
C ILE A 15 -15.82 10.94 16.28
N VAL A 16 -15.08 12.01 16.57
CA VAL A 16 -13.87 12.38 15.82
C VAL A 16 -12.78 11.30 15.93
N PHE A 17 -12.61 10.74 17.13
CA PHE A 17 -11.67 9.64 17.34
C PHE A 17 -12.05 8.40 16.54
N LEU A 18 -13.34 8.05 16.52
CA LEU A 18 -13.85 6.94 15.73
C LEU A 18 -13.74 7.18 14.22
N SER A 19 -13.95 8.41 13.74
CA SER A 19 -13.79 8.71 12.32
C SER A 19 -12.33 8.60 11.87
N VAL A 20 -11.39 9.06 12.71
CA VAL A 20 -9.96 8.88 12.46
C VAL A 20 -9.59 7.40 12.53
N ALA A 21 -10.05 6.67 13.55
CA ALA A 21 -9.78 5.24 13.67
C ALA A 21 -10.36 4.43 12.49
N ALA A 22 -11.55 4.78 11.99
CA ALA A 22 -12.16 4.16 10.82
C ALA A 22 -11.34 4.44 9.54
N TYR A 23 -10.89 5.69 9.34
CA TYR A 23 -10.00 6.06 8.24
C TYR A 23 -8.69 5.27 8.28
N GLN A 24 -8.17 4.98 9.47
CA GLN A 24 -6.98 4.13 9.64
C GLN A 24 -7.29 2.63 9.49
N LEU A 25 -8.54 2.18 9.71
CA LEU A 25 -8.96 0.78 9.64
C LEU A 25 -9.18 0.30 8.20
N ASP A 26 -9.56 1.19 7.28
CA ASP A 26 -9.74 0.85 5.86
C ASP A 26 -8.41 0.41 5.19
N LYS A 27 -7.25 0.80 5.74
CA LYS A 27 -5.93 0.33 5.29
C LYS A 27 -5.52 -1.05 5.83
N LEU A 28 -6.29 -1.63 6.76
CA LEU A 28 -5.98 -2.92 7.39
C LEU A 28 -6.71 -4.10 6.73
N SER A 29 -7.66 -3.83 5.83
CA SER A 29 -8.46 -4.85 5.15
C SER A 29 -7.96 -5.19 3.74
N GLU A 30 -6.90 -4.54 3.25
CA GLU A 30 -6.16 -5.03 2.10
C GLU A 30 -5.36 -6.26 2.56
N GLU A 31 -5.93 -7.45 2.32
CA GLU A 31 -5.22 -8.73 2.35
C GLU A 31 -4.25 -8.78 1.16
N ASP A 32 -3.31 -7.84 1.17
CA ASP A 32 -2.23 -7.79 0.21
C ASP A 32 -1.33 -8.97 0.50
N ASN A 33 -1.40 -9.98 -0.37
CA ASN A 33 -0.51 -11.12 -0.33
C ASN A 33 0.87 -10.63 -0.79
N TYR A 34 1.63 -10.05 0.12
CA TYR A 34 3.02 -9.65 -0.11
C TYR A 34 3.98 -10.60 0.60
N LEU A 35 5.14 -10.79 -0.02
CA LEU A 35 6.28 -11.48 0.56
C LEU A 35 7.25 -10.43 1.08
N GLU A 36 7.63 -10.51 2.35
CA GLU A 36 8.68 -9.67 2.91
C GLU A 36 10.05 -10.33 2.72
N ILE A 37 10.99 -9.60 2.12
CA ILE A 37 12.38 -10.04 1.97
C ILE A 37 13.33 -8.97 2.54
N VAL A 38 14.50 -9.41 3.02
CA VAL A 38 15.59 -8.50 3.39
C VAL A 38 16.51 -8.35 2.19
N ILE A 39 16.77 -7.12 1.80
CA ILE A 39 17.64 -6.78 0.67
C ILE A 39 19.10 -7.02 1.05
N ASN A 40 19.85 -7.69 0.17
CA ASN A 40 21.27 -7.94 0.36
C ASN A 40 22.11 -6.99 -0.51
N ASP A 41 23.40 -6.91 -0.20
CA ASP A 41 24.35 -6.13 -0.99
C ASP A 41 24.37 -6.58 -2.45
N GLY A 42 24.06 -5.65 -3.36
CA GLY A 42 24.05 -5.89 -4.80
C GLY A 42 22.69 -6.28 -5.39
N ASP A 43 21.67 -6.44 -4.55
CA ASP A 43 20.29 -6.61 -5.02
C ASP A 43 19.78 -5.33 -5.70
N THR A 44 18.98 -5.50 -6.75
CA THR A 44 18.34 -4.41 -7.47
C THR A 44 16.89 -4.76 -7.75
N LEU A 45 16.00 -3.76 -7.82
CA LEU A 45 14.59 -3.99 -8.16
C LEU A 45 14.43 -4.75 -9.48
N TRP A 46 15.30 -4.49 -10.47
CA TRP A 46 15.33 -5.21 -11.75
C TRP A 46 15.75 -6.68 -11.60
N GLY A 47 16.76 -6.96 -10.79
CA GLY A 47 17.19 -8.33 -10.49
C GLY A 47 16.09 -9.10 -9.75
N LEU A 48 15.42 -8.46 -8.80
CA LEU A 48 14.29 -9.04 -8.08
C LEU A 48 13.10 -9.27 -9.00
N ALA A 49 12.77 -8.33 -9.89
CA ALA A 49 11.71 -8.50 -10.87
C ALA A 49 11.95 -9.73 -11.74
N THR A 50 13.19 -10.00 -12.13
CA THR A 50 13.52 -11.20 -12.93
C THR A 50 13.21 -12.50 -12.18
N ASN A 51 13.39 -12.52 -10.86
CA ASN A 51 13.18 -13.71 -10.03
C ASN A 51 11.73 -13.86 -9.53
N TYR A 52 11.03 -12.74 -9.31
CA TYR A 52 9.75 -12.72 -8.58
C TYR A 52 8.55 -12.21 -9.40
N SER A 53 8.75 -11.70 -10.62
CA SER A 53 7.65 -11.15 -11.43
C SER A 53 6.66 -12.20 -11.95
N ASP A 54 7.02 -13.48 -11.98
CA ASP A 54 6.17 -14.63 -12.36
C ASP A 54 5.21 -14.36 -13.55
N GLY A 55 5.76 -13.78 -14.62
CA GLY A 55 5.05 -13.48 -15.87
C GLY A 55 4.57 -12.03 -16.03
N THR A 56 4.60 -11.22 -14.97
CA THR A 56 4.36 -9.77 -15.04
C THR A 56 5.56 -9.08 -15.70
N PRO A 57 5.36 -8.11 -16.61
CA PRO A 57 6.46 -7.32 -17.15
C PRO A 57 7.25 -6.63 -16.02
N ALA A 58 8.58 -6.68 -16.11
CA ALA A 58 9.47 -6.19 -15.04
C ALA A 58 9.17 -4.74 -14.63
N HIS A 59 8.89 -3.84 -15.58
CA HIS A 59 8.55 -2.45 -15.29
C HIS A 59 7.27 -2.32 -14.45
N HIS A 60 6.21 -3.07 -14.78
CA HIS A 60 4.94 -3.04 -14.06
C HIS A 60 5.10 -3.61 -12.65
N TRP A 61 5.85 -4.70 -12.53
CA TRP A 61 6.17 -5.29 -11.23
C TRP A 61 6.98 -4.33 -10.34
N ILE A 62 7.96 -3.61 -10.92
CA ILE A 62 8.75 -2.61 -10.18
C ILE A 62 7.87 -1.47 -9.67
N GLU A 63 6.94 -0.95 -10.49
CA GLU A 63 5.99 0.08 -10.06
C GLU A 63 5.08 -0.41 -8.94
N GLN A 64 4.63 -1.68 -8.99
CA GLN A 64 3.87 -2.28 -7.89
C GLN A 64 4.69 -2.37 -6.60
N VAL A 65 5.95 -2.80 -6.68
CA VAL A 65 6.85 -2.83 -5.52
C VAL A 65 7.09 -1.42 -4.96
N LYS A 66 7.26 -0.42 -5.81
CA LYS A 66 7.45 0.97 -5.38
C LYS A 66 6.21 1.50 -4.67
N SER A 67 5.03 1.27 -5.24
CA SER A 67 3.77 1.65 -4.60
C SER A 67 3.58 0.95 -3.25
N LEU A 68 3.90 -0.34 -3.16
CA LEU A 68 3.73 -1.15 -1.95
C LEU A 68 4.67 -0.75 -0.80
N ASN A 69 5.84 -0.20 -1.12
CA ASN A 69 6.85 0.23 -0.15
C ASN A 69 7.00 1.76 -0.07
N GLU A 70 6.11 2.51 -0.70
CA GLU A 70 6.14 3.98 -0.78
C GLU A 70 7.47 4.56 -1.31
N LEU A 71 8.18 3.78 -2.16
CA LEU A 71 9.47 4.16 -2.71
C LEU A 71 9.29 5.24 -3.78
N GLN A 72 10.03 6.34 -3.63
CA GLN A 72 10.03 7.46 -4.58
C GLN A 72 10.98 7.24 -5.76
N THR A 73 11.94 6.33 -5.61
CA THR A 73 12.97 6.02 -6.61
C THR A 73 13.17 4.52 -6.70
N ASP A 74 13.89 4.08 -7.73
CA ASP A 74 14.23 2.66 -7.93
C ASP A 74 15.39 2.20 -7.03
N GLN A 75 15.85 3.05 -6.10
CA GLN A 75 16.96 2.77 -5.21
C GLN A 75 16.47 1.99 -3.99
N ILE A 76 17.14 0.89 -3.70
CA ILE A 76 16.92 0.06 -2.51
C ILE A 76 18.25 -0.09 -1.76
N ASN A 77 18.19 -0.16 -0.43
CA ASN A 77 19.38 -0.27 0.41
C ASN A 77 19.49 -1.66 1.02
N SER A 78 20.71 -2.15 1.15
CA SER A 78 20.97 -3.41 1.85
C SER A 78 20.54 -3.34 3.32
N GLY A 79 19.98 -4.43 3.82
CA GLY A 79 19.41 -4.52 5.17
C GLY A 79 18.01 -3.95 5.30
N GLU A 80 17.45 -3.36 4.22
CA GLU A 80 16.07 -2.90 4.19
C GLU A 80 15.11 -4.08 4.02
N LEU A 81 13.95 -3.98 4.66
CA LEU A 81 12.87 -4.95 4.51
C LEU A 81 11.96 -4.46 3.39
N LEU A 82 11.91 -5.22 2.30
CA LEU A 82 11.15 -4.88 1.10
C LEU A 82 9.97 -5.84 0.95
N ARG A 83 8.78 -5.28 0.76
CA ARG A 83 7.55 -6.03 0.46
C ARG A 83 7.45 -6.25 -1.04
N LEU A 84 7.30 -7.50 -1.46
CA LEU A 84 7.15 -7.87 -2.86
C LEU A 84 5.70 -8.33 -3.11
N PRO A 85 5.06 -7.91 -4.21
CA PRO A 85 3.74 -8.40 -4.57
C PRO A 85 3.85 -9.88 -4.98
N VAL A 86 3.13 -10.77 -4.30
CA VAL A 86 2.97 -12.18 -4.70
C VAL A 86 1.64 -12.27 -5.42
N LYS A 87 1.67 -12.55 -6.73
CA LYS A 87 0.51 -12.65 -7.65
C LYS A 87 -0.87 -12.27 -7.08
N MET A 88 -1.30 -11.05 -7.45
CA MET A 88 -2.58 -10.46 -7.08
C MET A 88 -3.78 -11.02 -7.87
N ASN A 89 -4.92 -10.97 -7.19
CA ASN A 89 -6.27 -11.00 -7.74
C ASN A 89 -6.42 -10.03 -8.94
N PRO A 90 -6.95 -10.47 -10.10
CA PRO A 90 -7.14 -9.68 -11.32
C PRO A 90 -7.91 -8.35 -11.19
N GLN A 91 -8.54 -8.07 -10.05
CA GLN A 91 -9.41 -6.90 -9.87
C GLN A 91 -8.66 -5.58 -9.64
N ALA A 92 -7.37 -5.61 -9.27
CA ALA A 92 -6.60 -4.39 -9.03
C ALA A 92 -6.17 -3.66 -10.32
N GLU A 93 -6.04 -4.38 -11.44
CA GLU A 93 -5.70 -3.77 -12.74
C GLU A 93 -6.80 -2.83 -13.25
N HIS A 94 -8.06 -3.04 -12.86
CA HIS A 94 -9.17 -2.20 -13.30
C HIS A 94 -9.18 -0.82 -12.63
N ARG A 95 -8.66 -0.70 -11.40
CA ARG A 95 -8.67 0.56 -10.63
C ARG A 95 -7.51 1.50 -11.02
N VAL A 96 -6.39 0.96 -11.50
CA VAL A 96 -5.24 1.77 -11.94
C VAL A 96 -5.50 2.40 -13.30
N ALA A 97 -6.28 1.73 -14.17
CA ALA A 97 -6.69 2.28 -15.46
C ALA A 97 -7.58 3.54 -15.32
N GLU A 98 -8.46 3.58 -14.31
CA GLU A 98 -9.35 4.73 -14.10
C GLU A 98 -8.61 5.98 -13.57
N MET A 99 -7.50 5.81 -12.85
CA MET A 99 -6.74 6.95 -12.29
C MET A 99 -5.80 7.63 -13.31
N GLY A 100 -5.54 6.98 -14.45
CA GLY A 100 -4.72 7.53 -15.53
C GLY A 100 -5.48 8.42 -16.52
N GLU A 101 -6.80 8.45 -16.45
CA GLU A 101 -7.64 9.11 -17.47
C GLU A 101 -8.16 10.50 -17.03
N GLU A 102 -8.00 10.88 -15.74
CA GLU A 102 -8.35 12.22 -15.23
C GLU A 102 -7.22 13.26 -15.36
N ALA A 103 -6.06 12.90 -15.91
CA ALA A 103 -4.91 13.81 -16.02
C ALA A 103 -4.85 14.62 -17.33
N ASP A 104 -5.76 14.39 -18.28
CA ASP A 104 -5.76 14.99 -19.63
C ASP A 104 -7.06 15.79 -19.95
N GLU A 105 -7.64 16.52 -18.99
CA GLU A 105 -8.62 17.61 -19.26
C GLU A 105 -8.17 18.99 -18.74
#